data_AF-A0A6G6X7A9-F1
#
_entry.id   AF-A0A6G6X7A9-F1
#
_cell.length_a   1.000
_cell.length_b   1.000
_cell.length_c   1.000
_cell.angle_alpha   90.00
_cell.angle_beta   90.00
_cell.angle_gamma   90.00
#
_symmetry.space_group_name_H-M   'P 1'
#
loop_
_entity.id
_entity.type
_entity.pdbx_description
1 polymer ?
#
loop_
_entity_poly.entity_id
_entity_poly.type
_entity_poly.pdbx_seq_one_letter_code
_entity_poly.pdbx_strand_id
1 'polypeptide(L)'
;MAGGATAALAGAGGIYAINGRPEDFLAGFIRHAFSSEPIAPGAAQKFAADYLYFNADEVLEVKALMSVQRLVGFDALDAMLSDQAPYFNFKRRVTTLFMLGSTLFQRSSPEKSIEYIGLAQGCANPFARFS
;
A
#
# COMPACT_ATOMS: atom_id res chain seq x y z
N MET A 1 -7.87 -11.35 20.33
CA MET A 1 -8.98 -11.15 19.38
C MET A 1 -8.44 -11.50 18.01
N ALA A 2 -8.74 -12.71 17.56
CA ALA A 2 -8.18 -13.33 16.37
C ALA A 2 -9.33 -13.77 15.46
N GLY A 3 -9.09 -13.73 14.15
CA GLY A 3 -9.88 -14.48 13.18
C GLY A 3 -11.07 -13.72 12.60
N GLY A 4 -10.86 -13.10 11.44
CA GLY A 4 -11.96 -12.52 10.67
C GLY A 4 -11.69 -12.24 9.19
N ALA A 5 -10.53 -12.62 8.65
CA ALA A 5 -10.14 -12.24 7.28
C ALA A 5 -9.80 -13.42 6.35
N THR A 6 -10.17 -14.66 6.70
CA THR A 6 -9.74 -15.87 5.96
C THR A 6 -10.78 -16.48 5.02
N ALA A 7 -12.01 -15.97 4.92
CA ALA A 7 -13.08 -16.67 4.20
C ALA A 7 -13.38 -16.19 2.76
N ALA A 8 -12.87 -15.03 2.32
CA ALA A 8 -13.30 -14.45 1.03
C ALA A 8 -12.35 -14.69 -0.16
N LEU A 9 -11.16 -15.29 0.05
CA LEU A 9 -10.12 -15.41 -0.98
C LEU A 9 -9.97 -16.82 -1.58
N ALA A 10 -10.87 -17.76 -1.28
CA ALA A 10 -10.76 -19.16 -1.73
C ALA A 10 -11.33 -19.44 -3.14
N GLY A 11 -11.96 -18.47 -3.81
CA GLY A 11 -12.75 -18.71 -5.02
C GLY A 11 -12.08 -18.38 -6.38
N ALA A 12 -10.98 -17.64 -6.41
CA ALA A 12 -10.40 -17.15 -7.66
C ALA A 12 -8.87 -17.17 -7.59
N GLY A 13 -8.21 -18.17 -8.16
CA GLY A 13 -6.74 -18.14 -8.22
C GLY A 13 -6.02 -19.44 -8.54
N GLY A 14 -6.65 -20.39 -9.22
CA GLY A 14 -5.88 -21.43 -9.89
C GLY A 14 -5.05 -20.83 -11.04
N ILE A 15 -3.72 -21.01 -10.98
CA ILE A 15 -2.78 -21.06 -12.13
C ILE A 15 -1.98 -19.78 -12.51
N TYR A 16 -1.99 -18.66 -11.77
CA TYR A 16 -1.03 -17.55 -12.05
C TYR A 16 -0.33 -16.94 -10.82
N ALA A 17 0.30 -17.78 -10.01
CA ALA A 17 1.36 -17.35 -9.08
C ALA A 17 2.74 -17.42 -9.76
N ILE A 18 2.94 -16.69 -10.86
CA ILE A 18 4.23 -16.68 -11.58
C ILE A 18 4.83 -15.27 -11.48
N ASN A 19 5.92 -15.15 -10.71
CA ASN A 19 6.96 -14.12 -10.76
C ASN A 19 6.59 -12.62 -10.66
N GLY A 20 5.84 -12.19 -9.64
CA GLY A 20 5.98 -10.76 -9.30
C GLY A 20 5.99 -10.56 -7.80
N ARG A 21 6.79 -9.59 -7.40
CA ARG A 21 7.17 -9.38 -6.02
C ARG A 21 6.06 -8.59 -5.33
N PRO A 22 5.74 -8.87 -4.06
CA PRO A 22 4.79 -8.05 -3.29
C PRO A 22 5.15 -6.55 -3.30
N GLU A 23 6.45 -6.25 -3.43
CA GLU A 23 6.99 -4.91 -3.64
C GLU A 23 6.44 -4.25 -4.91
N ASP A 24 6.31 -4.99 -6.01
CA ASP A 24 5.81 -4.48 -7.29
C ASP A 24 4.33 -4.12 -7.17
N PHE A 25 3.56 -4.92 -6.43
CA PHE A 25 2.17 -4.62 -6.12
C PHE A 25 2.04 -3.34 -5.30
N LEU A 26 2.81 -3.18 -4.20
CA LEU A 26 2.75 -1.98 -3.37
C LEU A 26 3.22 -0.73 -4.13
N ALA A 27 4.27 -0.86 -4.96
CA ALA A 27 4.73 0.25 -5.79
C ALA A 27 3.68 0.63 -6.85
N GLY A 28 3.01 -0.36 -7.46
CA GLY A 28 1.90 -0.14 -8.38
C GLY A 28 0.69 0.49 -7.67
N PHE A 29 0.39 0.03 -6.46
CA PHE A 29 -0.71 0.54 -5.63
C PHE A 29 -0.53 2.01 -5.28
N ILE A 30 0.68 2.42 -4.89
CA ILE A 30 1.00 3.83 -4.63
C ILE A 30 0.86 4.66 -5.91
N ARG A 31 1.37 4.19 -7.04
CA ARG A 31 1.21 4.89 -8.32
C ARG A 31 -0.26 5.02 -8.75
N HIS A 32 -1.07 4.01 -8.44
CA HIS A 32 -2.52 4.04 -8.67
C HIS A 32 -3.22 5.06 -7.78
N ALA A 33 -2.93 5.02 -6.47
CA ALA A 33 -3.54 5.90 -5.47
C ALA A 33 -3.16 7.38 -5.67
N PHE A 34 -1.96 7.65 -6.19
CA PHE A 34 -1.44 8.99 -6.47
C PHE A 34 -1.26 9.21 -7.98
N SER A 35 -2.19 8.71 -8.79
CA SER A 35 -2.09 8.77 -10.26
C SER A 35 -2.06 10.19 -10.84
N SER A 36 -2.57 11.17 -10.11
CA SER A 36 -2.53 12.59 -10.47
C SER A 36 -1.25 13.31 -10.03
N GLU A 37 -0.39 12.69 -9.24
CA GLU A 37 0.80 13.31 -8.69
C GLU A 37 2.08 12.78 -9.36
N PRO A 38 3.05 13.65 -9.71
CA PRO A 38 4.33 13.19 -10.21
C PRO A 38 5.10 12.51 -9.08
N ILE A 39 5.38 11.21 -9.18
CA ILE A 39 6.20 10.47 -8.21
C ILE A 39 7.61 10.29 -8.78
N ALA A 40 8.63 10.57 -7.97
CA ALA A 40 10.01 10.43 -8.41
C ALA A 40 10.34 8.98 -8.79
N PRO A 41 11.18 8.75 -9.81
CA PRO A 41 11.59 7.40 -10.21
C PRO A 41 12.14 6.60 -9.02
N GLY A 42 11.62 5.39 -8.81
CA GLY A 42 12.06 4.51 -7.73
C GLY A 42 11.51 4.83 -6.33
N ALA A 43 10.80 5.95 -6.12
CA ALA A 43 10.27 6.32 -4.80
C ALA A 43 9.23 5.31 -4.30
N ALA A 44 8.30 4.91 -5.15
CA ALA A 44 7.29 3.90 -4.82
C ALA A 44 7.92 2.50 -4.57
N GLN A 45 8.97 2.14 -5.30
CA GLN A 45 9.72 0.90 -5.08
C GLN A 45 10.45 0.90 -3.73
N LYS A 46 11.13 1.99 -3.40
CA LYS A 46 11.80 2.14 -2.10
C LYS A 46 10.81 2.07 -0.94
N PHE A 47 9.68 2.78 -1.06
CA PHE A 47 8.60 2.68 -0.09
C PHE A 47 8.09 1.24 0.06
N ALA A 48 7.86 0.53 -1.05
CA ALA A 48 7.37 -0.84 -1.02
C ALA A 48 8.35 -1.80 -0.32
N ALA A 49 9.65 -1.65 -0.57
CA ALA A 49 10.70 -2.41 0.10
C ALA A 49 10.72 -2.13 1.61
N ASP A 50 10.69 -0.84 2.01
CA ASP A 50 10.67 -0.45 3.42
C ASP A 50 9.39 -0.94 4.12
N TYR A 51 8.22 -0.79 3.48
CA TYR A 51 6.94 -1.22 4.04
C TYR A 51 6.95 -2.70 4.40
N LEU A 52 7.39 -3.57 3.49
CA LEU A 52 7.46 -5.01 3.75
C LEU A 52 8.56 -5.38 4.75
N TYR A 53 9.65 -4.61 4.79
CA TYR A 53 10.69 -4.80 5.80
C TYR A 53 10.14 -4.54 7.21
N PHE A 54 9.35 -3.48 7.41
CA PHE A 54 8.77 -3.15 8.72
C PHE A 54 7.47 -3.88 9.04
N ASN A 55 6.73 -4.39 8.04
CA ASN A 55 5.46 -5.11 8.18
C ASN A 55 5.57 -6.51 7.56
N ALA A 56 6.60 -7.26 7.94
CA ALA A 56 6.93 -8.55 7.33
C ALA A 56 5.81 -9.60 7.50
N ASP A 57 5.00 -9.47 8.54
CA ASP A 57 3.82 -10.30 8.81
C ASP A 57 2.68 -10.08 7.80
N GLU A 58 2.62 -8.90 7.17
CA GLU A 58 1.57 -8.56 6.20
C GLU A 58 1.85 -9.06 4.78
N VAL A 59 3.03 -9.66 4.54
CA VAL A 59 3.43 -10.15 3.20
C VAL A 59 2.38 -11.09 2.59
N LEU A 60 1.73 -11.93 3.41
CA LEU A 60 0.71 -12.86 2.94
C LEU A 60 -0.57 -12.14 2.47
N GLU A 61 -1.01 -11.13 3.22
CA GLU A 61 -2.17 -10.32 2.85
C GLU A 61 -1.91 -9.54 1.55
N VAL A 62 -0.73 -8.94 1.45
CA VAL A 62 -0.28 -8.23 0.24
C VAL A 62 -0.24 -9.18 -0.96
N LYS A 63 0.26 -10.42 -0.79
CA LYS A 63 0.25 -11.44 -1.86
C LYS A 63 -1.16 -11.84 -2.30
N ALA A 64 -2.11 -11.91 -1.37
CA ALA A 64 -3.49 -12.23 -1.69
C ALA A 64 -4.14 -11.09 -2.50
N LEU A 65 -3.98 -9.84 -2.06
CA LEU A 65 -4.45 -8.67 -2.79
C LEU A 65 -3.77 -8.55 -4.17
N MET A 66 -2.47 -8.83 -4.25
CA MET A 66 -1.74 -8.87 -5.52
C MET A 66 -2.31 -9.91 -6.49
N SER A 67 -2.70 -11.08 -5.99
CA SER A 67 -3.26 -12.14 -6.83
C SER A 67 -4.58 -11.70 -7.45
N VAL A 68 -5.45 -11.08 -6.66
CA VAL A 68 -6.72 -10.52 -7.16
C VAL A 68 -6.44 -9.36 -8.12
N GLN A 69 -5.54 -8.44 -7.76
CA GLN A 69 -5.17 -7.29 -8.59
C GLN A 69 -4.67 -7.70 -9.98
N ARG A 70 -3.92 -8.80 -10.10
CA ARG A 70 -3.48 -9.28 -11.42
C ARG A 70 -4.60 -9.82 -12.28
N LEU A 71 -5.66 -10.33 -11.67
CA LEU A 71 -6.82 -10.87 -12.38
C LEU A 71 -7.72 -9.75 -12.89
N VAL A 72 -7.95 -8.72 -12.08
CA VAL A 72 -9.00 -7.71 -12.35
C VAL A 72 -8.49 -6.28 -12.56
N GLY A 73 -7.22 -5.99 -12.23
CA GLY A 73 -6.67 -4.64 -12.21
C GLY A 73 -6.94 -3.89 -10.90
N PHE A 74 -6.34 -2.71 -10.71
CA PHE A 74 -6.51 -1.91 -9.49
C PHE A 74 -7.91 -1.29 -9.38
N ASP A 75 -8.49 -0.79 -10.48
CA ASP A 75 -9.83 -0.18 -10.47
C ASP A 75 -10.90 -1.16 -10.01
N ALA A 76 -10.88 -2.39 -10.53
CA ALA A 76 -11.82 -3.42 -10.15
C ALA A 76 -11.54 -3.95 -8.73
N LEU A 77 -10.28 -4.08 -8.32
CA LEU A 77 -9.93 -4.42 -6.94
C LEU A 77 -10.53 -3.39 -5.96
N ASP A 78 -10.35 -2.10 -6.25
CA ASP A 78 -10.90 -1.01 -5.47
C ASP A 78 -12.43 -1.10 -5.41
N ALA A 79 -13.10 -1.31 -6.55
CA ALA A 79 -14.56 -1.43 -6.59
C ALA A 79 -15.09 -2.68 -5.86
N MET A 80 -14.37 -3.80 -5.89
CA MET A 80 -14.78 -5.04 -5.24
C MET A 80 -14.63 -4.99 -3.72
N LEU A 81 -13.63 -4.26 -3.22
CA LEU A 81 -13.22 -4.29 -1.82
C LEU A 81 -13.41 -2.96 -1.09
N SER A 82 -13.89 -1.89 -1.75
CA SER A 82 -14.04 -0.55 -1.15
C SER A 82 -14.85 -0.56 0.14
N ASP A 83 -15.89 -1.38 0.20
CA ASP A 83 -16.83 -1.45 1.32
C ASP A 83 -16.35 -2.41 2.42
N GLN A 84 -15.24 -3.12 2.19
CA GLN A 84 -14.65 -4.03 3.15
C GLN A 84 -13.72 -3.25 4.09
N ALA A 85 -14.11 -3.13 5.35
CA ALA A 85 -13.32 -2.42 6.37
C ALA A 85 -11.83 -2.81 6.41
N PRO A 86 -11.43 -4.09 6.24
CA PRO A 86 -10.01 -4.46 6.18
C PRO A 86 -9.27 -3.82 5.00
N TYR A 87 -9.86 -3.84 3.79
CA TYR A 87 -9.24 -3.25 2.61
C TYR A 87 -9.19 -1.73 2.68
N PHE A 88 -10.26 -1.10 3.16
CA PHE A 88 -10.29 0.34 3.39
C PHE A 88 -9.18 0.79 4.35
N ASN A 89 -9.01 0.07 5.47
CA ASN A 89 -7.96 0.36 6.45
C ASN A 89 -6.56 0.12 5.87
N PHE A 90 -6.37 -0.97 5.12
CA PHE A 90 -5.13 -1.25 4.41
C PHE A 90 -4.78 -0.11 3.45
N LYS A 91 -5.70 0.27 2.56
CA LYS A 91 -5.52 1.35 1.58
C LYS A 91 -5.14 2.65 2.29
N ARG A 92 -5.94 3.06 3.26
CA ARG A 92 -5.70 4.28 4.05
C ARG A 92 -4.31 4.26 4.68
N ARG A 93 -3.95 3.19 5.39
CA ARG A 93 -2.66 3.07 6.07
C ARG A 93 -1.49 3.14 5.11
N VAL A 94 -1.50 2.35 4.04
CA VAL A 94 -0.42 2.31 3.03
C VAL A 94 -0.24 3.68 2.39
N THR A 95 -1.33 4.33 1.98
CA THR A 95 -1.25 5.68 1.40
C THR A 95 -0.75 6.71 2.40
N THR A 96 -1.24 6.69 3.65
CA THR A 96 -0.82 7.65 4.67
C THR A 96 0.67 7.48 5.01
N LEU A 97 1.16 6.26 5.14
CA LEU A 97 2.57 6.01 5.40
C LEU A 97 3.47 6.50 4.26
N PHE A 98 3.05 6.33 3.00
CA PHE A 98 3.78 6.90 1.87
C PHE A 98 3.78 8.43 1.93
N MET A 99 2.63 9.07 2.18
CA MET A 99 2.54 10.53 2.29
C MET A 99 3.47 11.07 3.38
N LEU A 100 3.44 10.47 4.58
CA LEU A 100 4.25 10.88 5.71
C LEU A 100 5.75 10.61 5.52
N GLY A 101 6.09 9.53 4.80
CA GLY A 101 7.48 9.18 4.46
C GLY A 101 8.02 9.86 3.20
N SER A 102 7.30 10.85 2.66
CA SER A 102 7.63 11.52 1.41
C SER A 102 7.71 13.03 1.54
N THR A 103 8.22 13.69 0.50
CA THR A 103 8.24 15.16 0.41
C THR A 103 6.86 15.76 0.10
N LEU A 104 5.77 14.96 0.03
CA LEU A 104 4.45 15.42 -0.42
C LEU A 104 4.02 16.74 0.24
N PHE A 105 4.15 16.85 1.56
CA PHE A 105 3.75 18.04 2.32
C PHE A 105 4.81 19.15 2.38
N GLN A 106 6.02 18.89 1.86
CA GLN A 106 7.15 19.82 1.85
C GLN A 106 7.36 20.46 0.48
N ARG A 107 6.60 20.02 -0.54
CA ARG A 107 6.69 20.51 -1.90
C ARG A 107 6.18 21.95 -1.98
N SER A 108 6.98 22.81 -2.58
CA SER A 108 6.60 24.20 -2.88
C SER A 108 5.74 24.37 -4.13
N SER A 109 5.58 23.32 -4.95
CA SER A 109 4.66 23.32 -6.09
C SER A 109 4.20 21.90 -6.44
N PRO A 110 2.98 21.75 -7.01
CA PRO A 110 2.41 20.46 -7.42
C PRO A 110 3.09 19.82 -8.65
N GLU A 111 4.03 20.51 -9.29
CA GLU A 111 4.77 19.95 -10.44
C GLU A 111 6.06 19.22 -10.03
N LYS A 112 6.60 19.54 -8.85
CA LYS A 112 7.80 18.85 -8.34
C LYS A 112 7.49 17.40 -8.05
N SER A 113 8.37 16.46 -8.33
CA SER A 113 8.10 15.06 -8.01
C SER A 113 8.04 14.82 -6.50
N ILE A 114 7.16 13.92 -6.06
CA ILE A 114 7.13 13.37 -4.71
C ILE A 114 8.33 12.44 -4.58
N GLU A 115 9.25 12.80 -3.70
CA GLU A 115 10.39 11.97 -3.34
C GLU A 115 10.07 11.20 -2.08
N TYR A 116 10.52 9.95 -2.03
CA TYR A 116 10.42 9.13 -0.83
C TYR A 116 11.70 9.27 0.00
N ILE A 117 11.54 9.72 1.24
CA ILE A 117 12.64 10.04 2.16
C ILE A 117 12.91 8.87 3.10
N GLY A 118 11.90 8.02 3.32
CA GLY A 118 11.94 6.90 4.26
C GLY A 118 10.67 6.89 5.11
N LEU A 119 10.28 5.71 5.59
CA LEU A 119 9.22 5.63 6.59
C LEU A 119 9.69 6.41 7.81
N ALA A 120 8.93 7.42 8.20
CA ALA A 120 9.21 8.16 9.41
C ALA A 120 9.22 7.16 10.58
N GLN A 121 10.42 6.76 11.02
CA GLN A 121 10.65 6.15 12.32
C GLN A 121 10.51 7.26 13.37
N GLY A 122 9.33 7.88 13.41
CA GLY A 122 9.02 8.98 14.27
C GLY A 122 8.37 8.46 15.52
N CYS A 123 9.04 8.68 16.65
CA CYS A 123 8.45 9.26 17.85
C CYS A 123 6.96 8.98 18.04
N ALA A 124 6.65 8.22 19.10
CA ALA A 124 5.31 8.01 19.64
C ALA A 124 4.43 9.23 19.35
N ASN A 125 3.38 9.00 18.57
CA ASN A 125 2.36 9.99 18.24
C ASN A 125 2.08 10.84 19.51
N PRO A 126 2.37 12.15 19.51
CA PRO A 126 2.14 12.98 20.70
C PRO A 126 0.67 12.99 21.11
N PHE A 127 -0.24 12.65 20.19
CA PHE A 127 -1.66 12.49 20.44
C PHE A 127 -2.07 11.09 20.94
N ALA A 128 -1.18 10.10 20.93
CA ALA A 128 -1.45 8.78 21.52
C ALA A 128 -1.38 8.76 23.05
N ARG A 129 -1.08 9.89 23.70
CA ARG A 129 -1.09 10.04 25.17
C ARG A 129 -2.42 10.52 25.74
N PHE A 130 -3.41 10.78 24.89
CA PHE A 130 -4.78 11.11 25.32
C PHE A 130 -5.67 9.86 25.23
N SER A 131 -5.28 8.79 25.91
CA SER A 131 -6.11 7.61 26.16
C SER A 131 -6.14 7.31 27.65
#